data_AF-A0A2P4XT48-F1
#
_entry.id   AF-A0A2P4XT48-F1
#
_cell.length_a   1.000
_cell.length_b   1.000
_cell.length_c   1.000
_cell.angle_alpha   90.00
_cell.angle_beta   90.00
_cell.angle_gamma   90.00
#
_symmetry.space_group_name_H-M   'P 1'
#
loop_
_entity.id
_entity.type
_entity.pdbx_description
1 polymer ?
#
loop_
_entity_poly.entity_id
_entity_poly.type
_entity_poly.pdbx_seq_one_letter_code
_entity_poly.pdbx_strand_id
1 'polypeptide(L)'
;MNTVAATSESTSLSFSCQLAAFGAYLPTEREDVNVLLAPDEKLLGCSSYVDESGQNPSRFEGAAVMVRRGECSFQKKLENMATTGAALMVLVNSEDALIPL
;
A
#
# COMPACT_ATOMS: atom_id res chain seq x y z
N MET A 1 5.97 30.68 29.84
CA MET A 1 5.75 30.04 28.53
C MET A 1 6.04 28.57 28.72
N ASN A 2 5.01 27.72 28.84
CA ASN A 2 5.17 26.28 29.04
C ASN A 2 5.12 25.58 27.69
N THR A 3 6.23 24.95 27.31
CA THR A 3 6.33 24.12 26.11
C THR A 3 5.86 22.72 26.49
N VAL A 4 4.67 22.33 26.04
CA VAL A 4 4.18 20.95 26.17
C VAL A 4 4.83 20.14 25.06
N ALA A 5 5.74 19.24 25.42
CA ALA A 5 6.29 18.25 24.50
C ALA A 5 5.19 17.25 24.13
N ALA A 6 4.85 17.18 22.85
CA ALA A 6 3.95 16.16 22.33
C ALA A 6 4.67 14.80 22.33
N THR A 7 4.38 13.96 23.31
CA THR A 7 4.77 12.55 23.31
C THR A 7 3.92 11.82 22.27
N SER A 8 4.51 11.45 21.13
CA SER A 8 3.83 10.60 20.15
C SER A 8 3.82 9.15 20.66
N GLU A 9 2.67 8.66 21.11
CA GLU A 9 2.51 7.23 21.42
C GLU A 9 2.55 6.43 20.12
N SER A 10 3.51 5.50 20.00
CA SER A 10 3.59 4.57 18.87
C SER A 10 2.73 3.35 19.16
N THR A 11 1.54 3.29 18.57
CA THR A 11 0.69 2.10 18.65
C THR A 11 1.18 1.05 17.67
N SER A 12 1.49 -0.15 18.16
CA SER A 12 1.75 -1.32 17.32
C SER A 12 0.48 -2.13 17.15
N LEU A 13 0.19 -2.56 15.92
CA LEU A 13 -0.94 -3.43 15.61
C LEU A 13 -0.42 -4.64 14.84
N SER A 14 -0.89 -5.84 15.22
CA SER A 14 -0.65 -7.06 14.46
C SER A 14 -1.95 -7.52 13.81
N PHE A 15 -1.87 -7.95 12.56
CA PHE A 15 -3.00 -8.46 11.81
C PHE A 15 -2.56 -9.64 10.95
N SER A 16 -3.50 -10.53 10.63
CA SER A 16 -3.25 -11.65 9.74
C SER A 16 -3.40 -11.21 8.28
N CYS A 17 -2.40 -11.49 7.47
CA CYS A 17 -2.47 -11.34 6.01
C CYS A 17 -2.48 -12.71 5.34
N GLN A 18 -3.19 -12.80 4.22
CA GLN A 18 -3.03 -13.91 3.29
C GLN A 18 -2.11 -13.47 2.15
N LEU A 19 -1.12 -14.31 1.83
CA LEU A 19 -0.27 -14.07 0.68
C LEU A 19 -1.11 -14.16 -0.60
N ALA A 20 -0.89 -13.21 -1.52
CA ALA A 20 -1.55 -13.26 -2.82
C ALA A 20 -1.09 -14.49 -3.61
N ALA A 21 -2.00 -15.06 -4.42
CA ALA A 21 -1.69 -16.19 -5.30
C ALA A 21 -0.80 -15.82 -6.51
N PHE A 22 -0.52 -14.53 -6.70
CA PHE A 22 0.31 -14.01 -7.79
C PHE A 22 1.04 -12.74 -7.36
N GLY A 23 2.11 -12.41 -8.09
CA GLY A 23 2.98 -11.28 -7.81
C GLY A 23 4.44 -11.70 -7.71
N ALA A 24 5.30 -10.75 -7.35
CA ALA A 24 6.70 -11.03 -7.04
C ALA A 24 6.86 -11.55 -5.60
N TYR A 25 7.97 -12.23 -5.34
CA TYR A 25 8.35 -12.58 -3.98
C TYR A 25 8.89 -11.37 -3.24
N LEU A 26 8.60 -11.34 -1.95
CA LEU A 26 9.15 -10.36 -1.02
C LEU A 26 10.69 -10.45 -0.97
N PRO A 27 11.41 -9.32 -1.00
CA PRO A 27 12.84 -9.32 -0.76
C PRO A 27 13.12 -9.82 0.67
N THR A 28 13.88 -10.90 0.80
CA THR A 28 14.19 -11.53 2.12
C THR A 28 15.08 -10.66 3.01
N GLU A 29 15.66 -9.59 2.48
CA GLU A 29 16.60 -8.72 3.17
C GLU A 29 15.94 -7.52 3.89
N ARG A 30 14.61 -7.35 3.77
CA ARG A 30 13.90 -6.24 4.41
C ARG A 30 13.04 -6.74 5.56
N GLU A 31 13.41 -6.34 6.77
CA GLU A 31 12.64 -6.60 7.99
C GLU A 31 11.53 -5.55 8.19
N ASP A 32 11.77 -4.31 7.73
CA ASP A 32 10.83 -3.19 7.87
C ASP A 32 10.55 -2.52 6.52
N VAL A 33 9.29 -2.11 6.32
CA VAL A 33 8.84 -1.33 5.16
C VAL A 33 7.96 -0.18 5.59
N ASN A 34 8.11 0.98 4.93
CA ASN A 34 7.17 2.08 5.10
C ASN A 34 5.84 1.71 4.45
N VAL A 35 4.75 1.89 5.19
CA VAL A 35 3.40 1.67 4.67
C VAL A 35 2.81 3.01 4.24
N LEU A 36 2.41 3.09 2.97
CA LEU A 36 1.78 4.26 2.38
C LEU A 36 0.36 3.94 1.91
N LEU A 37 -0.50 4.95 1.95
CA LEU A 37 -1.82 4.87 1.34
C LEU A 37 -1.70 5.18 -0.16
N ALA A 38 -2.50 4.49 -0.97
CA ALA A 38 -2.71 4.89 -2.35
C ALA A 38 -3.21 6.35 -2.42
N PRO A 39 -2.80 7.13 -3.45
CA PRO A 39 -3.06 8.56 -3.53
C PRO A 39 -4.51 8.94 -3.82
N ASP A 40 -5.34 8.04 -4.35
CA ASP A 40 -6.73 8.34 -4.65
C ASP A 40 -7.59 8.29 -3.38
N GLU A 41 -8.61 9.15 -3.26
CA GLU A 41 -9.46 9.24 -2.05
C GLU A 41 -10.09 7.89 -1.65
N LYS A 42 -10.33 7.02 -2.63
CA LYS A 42 -10.93 5.70 -2.42
C LYS A 42 -9.89 4.59 -2.23
N LEU A 43 -8.60 4.91 -2.38
CA LEU A 43 -7.45 4.02 -2.26
C LEU A 43 -7.45 2.84 -3.24
N LEU A 44 -8.06 2.97 -4.42
CA LEU A 44 -8.33 1.87 -5.34
C LEU A 44 -7.13 1.48 -6.20
N GLY A 45 -6.23 2.40 -6.54
CA GLY A 45 -5.12 2.11 -7.44
C GLY A 45 -5.48 1.65 -8.85
N CYS A 46 -6.63 2.09 -9.36
CA CYS A 46 -7.09 1.75 -10.71
C CYS A 46 -6.45 2.62 -11.81
N SER A 47 -5.83 3.74 -11.45
CA SER A 47 -5.13 4.65 -12.36
C SER A 47 -3.62 4.60 -12.16
N SER A 48 -2.88 5.08 -13.18
CA SER A 48 -1.45 5.29 -13.08
C SER A 48 -1.11 6.33 -12.00
N TYR A 49 0.00 6.11 -11.30
CA TYR A 49 0.51 7.02 -10.29
C TYR A 49 1.60 7.90 -10.88
N VAL A 50 1.21 8.79 -11.79
CA VAL A 50 2.12 9.80 -12.33
C VAL A 50 1.75 11.16 -11.75
N ASP A 51 2.77 11.97 -11.46
CA ASP A 51 2.57 13.38 -11.13
C ASP A 51 2.19 14.19 -12.39
N GLU A 52 1.99 15.50 -12.21
CA GLU A 52 1.66 16.42 -13.32
C GLU A 52 2.73 16.46 -14.42
N SER A 53 3.96 16.02 -14.10
CA SER A 53 5.09 15.92 -15.03
C SER A 53 5.19 14.53 -15.70
N GLY A 54 4.27 13.62 -15.41
CA GLY A 54 4.28 12.26 -15.94
C GLY A 54 5.27 11.31 -15.26
N GLN A 55 5.84 11.68 -14.11
CA GLN A 55 6.83 10.89 -13.39
C GLN A 55 6.21 10.14 -12.22
N ASN A 56 6.77 8.96 -11.90
CA ASN A 56 6.35 8.20 -10.74
C ASN A 56 6.80 8.92 -9.45
N PRO A 57 5.91 9.10 -8.46
CA PRO A 57 6.27 9.72 -7.21
C PRO A 57 7.24 8.82 -6.43
N SER A 58 8.46 9.33 -6.23
CA SER A 58 9.58 8.63 -5.58
C SER A 58 9.27 8.14 -4.16
N ARG A 59 8.24 8.71 -3.51
CA ARG A 59 7.81 8.28 -2.17
C ARG A 59 7.41 6.81 -2.10
N PHE A 60 7.00 6.20 -3.22
CA PHE A 60 6.61 4.79 -3.25
C PHE A 60 7.77 3.82 -3.39
N GLU A 61 8.97 4.28 -3.73
CA GLU A 61 10.14 3.42 -3.94
C GLU A 61 10.40 2.57 -2.68
N GLY A 62 10.31 1.26 -2.84
CA GLY A 62 10.51 0.29 -1.77
C GLY A 62 9.43 0.23 -0.68
N ALA A 63 8.36 1.01 -0.78
CA ALA A 63 7.27 1.05 0.19
C ALA A 63 6.28 -0.12 0.00
N ALA A 64 5.52 -0.41 1.05
CA ALA A 64 4.28 -1.16 0.96
C ALA A 64 3.11 -0.19 0.76
N VAL A 65 2.28 -0.42 -0.26
CA VAL A 65 1.16 0.46 -0.57
C VAL A 65 -0.15 -0.24 -0.26
N MET A 66 -0.95 0.35 0.63
CA MET A 66 -2.28 -0.10 0.95
C MET A 66 -3.28 0.37 -0.10
N VAL A 67 -4.03 -0.59 -0.65
CA VAL A 67 -5.10 -0.37 -1.63
C VAL A 67 -6.37 -1.08 -1.19
N ARG A 68 -7.52 -0.50 -1.52
CA ARG A 68 -8.84 -1.10 -1.30
C ARG A 68 -9.30 -1.89 -2.52
N ARG A 69 -9.99 -2.99 -2.25
CA ARG A 69 -10.72 -3.76 -3.27
C ARG A 69 -11.84 -2.92 -3.87
N GLY A 70 -12.07 -3.11 -5.16
CA GLY A 70 -13.16 -2.47 -5.91
C GLY A 70 -12.72 -1.93 -7.25
N GLU A 71 -13.71 -1.61 -8.08
CA GLU A 71 -13.67 -0.93 -9.40
C GLU A 71 -12.84 -1.61 -10.51
N CYS A 72 -11.63 -2.10 -10.24
CA CYS A 72 -10.75 -2.76 -11.19
C CYS A 72 -10.17 -4.07 -10.65
N SER A 73 -9.60 -4.89 -11.54
CA SER A 73 -8.99 -6.17 -11.19
C SER A 73 -7.75 -6.01 -10.31
N PHE A 74 -7.44 -7.02 -9.49
CA PHE A 74 -6.23 -7.02 -8.67
C PHE A 74 -4.94 -6.94 -9.49
N GLN A 75 -4.93 -7.59 -10.66
CA GLN A 75 -3.83 -7.48 -11.61
C GLN A 75 -3.63 -6.03 -12.07
N LYS A 76 -4.71 -5.32 -12.43
CA LYS A 76 -4.60 -3.92 -12.86
C LYS A 76 -4.04 -3.02 -11.78
N LYS A 77 -4.46 -3.22 -10.52
CA LYS A 77 -3.92 -2.52 -9.35
C LYS A 77 -2.43 -2.78 -9.20
N LEU A 78 -2.03 -4.05 -9.28
CA LEU A 78 -0.64 -4.47 -9.17
C LEU A 78 0.23 -3.89 -10.29
N GLU A 79 -0.25 -3.89 -11.54
CA GLU A 79 0.45 -3.30 -12.69
C GLU A 79 0.70 -1.81 -12.48
N ASN A 80 -0.33 -1.05 -12.10
CA ASN A 80 -0.18 0.39 -11.82
C ASN A 80 0.75 0.65 -10.62
N MET A 81 0.75 -0.24 -9.62
CA MET A 81 1.61 -0.09 -8.45
C MET A 81 3.07 -0.41 -8.76
N ALA A 82 3.31 -1.48 -9.51
CA ALA A 82 4.65 -1.95 -9.84
C ALA A 82 5.46 -0.91 -10.63
N THR A 83 4.81 -0.03 -11.40
CA THR A 83 5.51 1.05 -12.11
C THR A 83 6.12 2.09 -11.17
N THR A 84 5.67 2.17 -9.91
CA THR A 84 6.12 3.19 -8.95
C THR A 84 7.38 2.83 -8.17
N GLY A 85 7.87 1.59 -8.32
CA GLY A 85 8.97 1.06 -7.49
C GLY A 85 8.54 0.58 -6.11
N ALA A 86 7.23 0.56 -5.82
CA ALA A 86 6.70 -0.07 -4.62
C ALA A 86 7.17 -1.53 -4.50
N ALA A 87 7.59 -1.92 -3.31
CA ALA A 87 8.01 -3.30 -3.02
C ALA A 87 6.82 -4.24 -2.83
N LEU A 88 5.69 -3.70 -2.36
CA LEU A 88 4.57 -4.47 -1.83
C LEU A 88 3.25 -3.77 -2.12
N MET A 89 2.23 -4.57 -2.43
CA MET A 89 0.83 -4.12 -2.44
C MET A 89 0.07 -4.86 -1.34
N VAL A 90 -0.54 -4.10 -0.42
CA VAL A 90 -1.40 -4.63 0.64
C VAL A 90 -2.85 -4.36 0.24
N LEU A 91 -3.56 -5.40 -0.20
CA LEU A 91 -4.96 -5.30 -0.59
C LEU A 91 -5.87 -5.46 0.64
N VAL A 92 -6.62 -4.42 0.96
CA VAL A 92 -7.65 -4.41 2.00
C VAL A 92 -9.01 -4.66 1.37
N ASN A 93 -9.78 -5.59 1.93
CA ASN A 93 -11.13 -5.85 1.44
C ASN A 93 -12.03 -4.62 1.65
N SER A 94 -13.03 -4.45 0.79
CA SER A 94 -13.99 -3.34 0.87
C SER A 94 -15.15 -3.60 1.82
N GLU A 95 -15.30 -4.84 2.27
CA GLU A 95 -16.35 -5.34 3.16
C GLU A 95 -15.70 -6.18 4.27
N ASP A 96 -16.36 -6.27 5.43
CA ASP A 96 -15.90 -7.03 6.60
C ASP A 96 -15.94 -8.56 6.39
N ALA A 97 -16.47 -9.02 5.26
CA ALA A 97 -16.52 -10.43 4.92
C ALA A 97 -15.16 -10.90 4.40
N LEU A 98 -14.65 -12.03 4.89
CA LEU A 98 -13.60 -12.77 4.18
C LEU A 98 -14.23 -13.38 2.93
N ILE A 99 -13.64 -13.19 1.75
CA ILE A 99 -13.97 -14.06 0.62
C ILE A 99 -13.36 -15.42 0.96
N PRO A 100 -14.15 -16.50 1.13
CA PRO A 100 -13.59 -17.82 1.22
C PRO A 100 -12.92 -18.14 -0.12
N LEU A 101 -11.64 -18.54 -0.06
CA LEU A 101 -10.87 -19.00 -1.22
C LEU A 101 -11.32 -20.40 -1.64
#